data_AF-A0A5P0YVY1-F1
#
_entry.id   AF-A0A5P0YVY1-F1
#
_cell.length_a   1.000
_cell.length_b   1.000
_cell.length_c   1.000
_cell.angle_alpha   90.00
_cell.angle_beta   90.00
_cell.angle_gamma   90.00
#
_symmetry.space_group_name_H-M   'P 1'
#
loop_
_entity.id
_entity.type
_entity.pdbx_description
1 polymer ?
#
loop_
_entity_poly.entity_id
_entity_poly.type
_entity_poly.pdbx_seq_one_letter_code
_entity_poly.pdbx_strand_id
1 'polypeptide(L)'
;MRTKRTRRTLSAAGVAAIGLGLTLAAGPAAQASGPATQAASCQDTYKGTVESSAVKATVWVKKCSDGKKSAWGTLWDKKADSRSAYLSLDTHGYGVISFRNSKGSGTSIPYSTPLPSETRKLTAMVRACNTWTCGDSASRTYYV
;
A
#
# COMPACT_ATOMS: atom_id res chain seq x y z
N MET A 1 30.83 -11.11 1.93
CA MET A 1 30.08 -12.32 2.34
C MET A 1 28.83 -12.44 1.49
N ARG A 2 28.72 -13.51 0.69
CA ARG A 2 27.62 -13.82 -0.23
C ARG A 2 26.73 -14.89 0.42
N THR A 3 25.44 -14.63 0.59
CA THR A 3 24.44 -15.70 0.82
C THR A 3 23.07 -15.21 0.34
N LYS A 4 22.68 -15.50 -0.91
CA LYS A 4 21.88 -16.64 -1.41
C LYS A 4 20.36 -16.38 -1.35
N ARG A 5 19.79 -16.05 -2.51
CA ARG A 5 18.34 -16.08 -2.80
C ARG A 5 17.85 -17.53 -2.71
N THR A 6 16.83 -17.80 -1.91
CA THR A 6 16.12 -19.08 -1.91
C THR A 6 14.83 -18.91 -2.70
N ARG A 7 14.83 -19.37 -3.97
CA ARG A 7 13.60 -19.63 -4.73
C ARG A 7 12.89 -20.81 -4.08
N ARG A 8 11.62 -20.65 -3.69
CA ARG A 8 10.74 -21.78 -3.40
C ARG A 8 10.08 -22.21 -4.71
N THR A 9 10.69 -23.21 -5.34
CA THR A 9 10.02 -24.13 -6.27
C THR A 9 9.06 -24.98 -5.45
N LEU A 10 7.76 -24.84 -5.68
CA LEU A 10 6.77 -25.83 -5.24
C LEU A 10 6.71 -26.91 -6.32
N SER A 11 7.36 -28.03 -6.02
CA SER A 11 7.30 -29.26 -6.80
C SER A 11 5.91 -29.87 -6.69
N ALA A 12 5.37 -30.25 -7.84
CA ALA A 12 4.27 -31.19 -7.97
C ALA A 12 4.71 -32.58 -7.49
N ALA A 13 3.86 -33.25 -6.71
CA ALA A 13 3.96 -34.69 -6.44
C ALA A 13 2.60 -35.25 -5.95
N GLY A 14 2.23 -36.43 -6.48
CA GLY A 14 1.18 -37.34 -5.99
C GLY A 14 -0.11 -37.31 -6.82
N VAL A 15 -0.27 -38.02 -7.94
CA VAL A 15 -0.29 -39.49 -8.22
C VAL A 15 -1.59 -40.20 -7.81
N ALA A 16 -2.32 -40.58 -8.87
CA ALA A 16 -3.13 -41.79 -9.12
C ALA A 16 -4.28 -42.19 -8.19
N ALA A 17 -5.49 -42.15 -8.77
CA ALA A 17 -6.51 -43.17 -8.55
C ALA A 17 -6.89 -43.79 -9.91
N ILE A 18 -6.77 -45.11 -9.99
CA ILE A 18 -7.02 -45.97 -11.14
C ILE A 18 -8.52 -46.28 -11.18
N GLY A 19 -9.18 -46.03 -12.31
CA GLY A 19 -10.56 -46.41 -12.56
C GLY A 19 -10.75 -46.74 -14.04
N LEU A 20 -11.09 -48.00 -14.31
CA LEU A 20 -11.23 -48.60 -15.64
C LEU A 20 -12.31 -47.92 -16.51
N GLY A 21 -12.02 -47.82 -17.81
CA GLY A 21 -12.99 -48.03 -18.88
C GLY A 21 -13.73 -46.79 -19.41
N LEU A 22 -13.22 -46.22 -20.51
CA LEU A 22 -13.96 -45.98 -21.76
C LEU A 22 -13.02 -45.33 -22.79
N THR A 23 -12.97 -45.91 -23.98
CA THR A 23 -12.32 -45.35 -25.17
C THR A 23 -13.06 -44.11 -25.66
N LEU A 24 -12.44 -42.93 -25.57
CA LEU A 24 -12.74 -41.80 -26.44
C LEU A 24 -11.43 -41.19 -26.94
N ALA A 25 -11.25 -41.25 -28.25
CA ALA A 25 -10.22 -40.50 -28.97
C ALA A 25 -10.42 -39.00 -28.71
N ALA A 26 -9.56 -38.40 -27.92
CA ALA A 26 -9.47 -36.95 -27.77
C ALA A 26 -8.13 -36.52 -28.37
N GLY A 27 -8.20 -35.74 -29.46
CA GLY A 27 -7.03 -35.14 -30.10
C GLY A 27 -6.22 -34.28 -29.13
N PRO A 28 -5.02 -33.84 -29.53
CA PRO A 28 -4.20 -32.98 -28.68
C PRO A 28 -5.03 -31.75 -28.30
N ALA A 29 -5.34 -31.63 -27.01
CA ALA A 29 -5.95 -30.45 -26.45
C ALA A 29 -5.01 -29.29 -26.77
N ALA A 30 -5.41 -28.47 -27.75
CA ALA A 30 -4.77 -27.20 -28.01
C ALA A 30 -4.81 -26.43 -26.68
N GLN A 31 -3.65 -26.35 -26.01
CA GLN A 31 -3.46 -25.44 -24.89
C GLN A 31 -3.71 -24.05 -25.46
N ALA A 32 -4.92 -23.54 -25.20
CA ALA A 32 -5.25 -22.15 -25.44
C ALA A 32 -4.28 -21.33 -24.60
N SER A 33 -3.22 -20.87 -25.23
CA SER A 33 -2.34 -19.82 -24.75
C SER A 33 -3.16 -18.55 -24.72
N GLY A 34 -3.98 -18.41 -23.68
CA GLY A 34 -4.50 -17.10 -23.28
C GLY A 34 -3.30 -16.16 -23.13
N PRO A 35 -3.45 -14.87 -23.51
CA PRO A 35 -2.36 -13.92 -23.34
C PRO A 35 -1.90 -13.97 -21.89
N ALA A 36 -0.64 -14.32 -21.68
CA ALA A 36 -0.03 -14.25 -20.37
C ALA A 36 -0.09 -12.78 -19.95
N THR A 37 -1.05 -12.42 -19.11
CA THR A 37 -1.14 -11.08 -18.53
C THR A 37 0.18 -10.84 -17.82
N GLN A 38 1.08 -10.06 -18.44
CA GLN A 38 2.33 -9.68 -17.81
C GLN A 38 1.98 -9.00 -16.50
N ALA A 39 2.43 -9.57 -15.39
CA ALA A 39 2.19 -9.01 -14.08
C ALA A 39 2.77 -7.58 -14.05
N ALA A 40 1.92 -6.60 -13.70
CA ALA A 40 2.37 -5.22 -13.56
C ALA A 40 3.50 -5.16 -12.52
N SER A 41 4.64 -4.61 -12.92
CA SER A 41 5.76 -4.39 -12.01
C SER A 41 5.49 -3.14 -11.19
N CYS A 42 5.72 -3.18 -9.87
CA CYS A 42 5.51 -2.03 -8.99
C CYS A 42 6.78 -1.69 -8.21
N GLN A 43 7.04 -0.39 -8.07
CA GLN A 43 8.16 0.13 -7.30
C GLN A 43 7.64 0.93 -6.10
N ASP A 44 8.05 0.53 -4.90
CA ASP A 44 7.84 1.28 -3.67
C ASP A 44 8.94 2.33 -3.49
N THR A 45 8.54 3.58 -3.30
CA THR A 45 9.45 4.70 -3.07
C THR A 45 9.12 5.35 -1.74
N TYR A 46 10.08 5.36 -0.81
CA TYR A 46 9.97 6.16 0.40
C TYR A 46 10.02 7.65 0.03
N LYS A 47 9.05 8.43 0.51
CA LYS A 47 8.99 9.87 0.25
C LYS A 47 9.42 10.71 1.44
N GLY A 48 9.14 10.24 2.66
CA GLY A 48 9.65 10.87 3.86
C GLY A 48 8.72 10.74 5.06
N THR A 49 9.06 11.49 6.09
CA THR A 49 8.25 11.66 7.29
C THR A 49 7.75 13.10 7.35
N VAL A 50 6.50 13.26 7.76
CA VAL A 50 5.91 14.53 8.21
C VAL A 50 5.58 14.40 9.70
N GLU A 51 5.97 15.38 10.50
CA GLU A 51 5.89 15.28 11.95
C GLU A 51 5.66 16.64 12.59
N SER A 52 4.72 16.67 13.53
CA SER A 52 4.55 17.77 14.49
C SER A 52 4.97 17.31 15.88
N SER A 53 4.79 18.18 16.88
CA SER A 53 5.00 17.83 18.28
C SER A 53 4.18 16.60 18.71
N ALA A 54 2.95 16.47 18.19
CA ALA A 54 1.95 15.50 18.64
C ALA A 54 1.70 14.31 17.70
N VAL A 55 2.06 14.42 16.41
CA VAL A 55 1.74 13.40 15.39
C VAL A 55 2.91 13.18 14.45
N LYS A 56 3.15 11.94 14.06
CA LYS A 56 4.16 11.58 13.06
C LYS A 56 3.54 10.66 12.01
N ALA A 57 3.80 10.92 10.73
CA ALA A 57 3.40 10.02 9.65
C ALA A 57 4.55 9.75 8.69
N THR A 58 4.74 8.47 8.33
CA THR A 58 5.64 8.06 7.25
C THR A 58 4.85 7.94 5.96
N VAL A 59 5.44 8.37 4.84
CA VAL A 59 4.79 8.35 3.53
C VAL A 59 5.65 7.57 2.54
N TRP A 60 5.05 6.53 1.99
CA TRP A 60 5.55 5.73 0.88
C TRP A 60 4.61 5.89 -0.30
N VAL A 61 5.16 5.79 -1.50
CA VAL A 61 4.38 5.78 -2.74
C VAL A 61 4.78 4.60 -3.59
N LYS A 62 3.79 3.79 -3.94
CA LYS A 62 3.92 2.70 -4.90
C LYS A 62 3.51 3.21 -6.27
N LYS A 63 4.35 2.96 -7.27
CA LYS A 63 4.04 3.19 -8.69
C LYS A 63 4.13 1.88 -9.44
N CYS A 64 3.09 1.55 -10.20
CA CYS A 64 3.07 0.36 -11.03
C CYS A 64 3.21 0.72 -12.51
N SER A 65 3.76 -0.20 -13.31
CA SER A 65 3.97 -0.03 -14.75
C SER A 65 2.67 0.11 -15.54
N ASP A 66 1.54 -0.30 -14.96
CA ASP A 66 0.19 -0.10 -15.49
C ASP A 66 -0.39 1.30 -15.19
N GLY A 67 0.43 2.21 -14.63
CA GLY A 67 0.04 3.57 -14.30
C GLY A 67 -0.65 3.73 -12.94
N LYS A 68 -0.96 2.64 -12.23
CA LYS A 68 -1.56 2.73 -10.89
C LYS A 68 -0.58 3.29 -9.88
N LYS A 69 -1.10 4.17 -9.01
CA LYS A 69 -0.35 4.75 -7.90
C LYS A 69 -1.09 4.50 -6.59
N SER A 70 -0.35 4.34 -5.50
CA SER A 70 -0.93 4.32 -4.16
C SER A 70 0.03 4.94 -3.14
N ALA A 71 -0.53 5.59 -2.12
CA ALA A 71 0.21 6.06 -0.96
C ALA A 71 -0.06 5.13 0.22
N TRP A 72 0.97 4.80 0.97
CA TRP A 72 0.85 3.97 2.17
C TRP A 72 1.87 4.40 3.21
N GLY A 73 1.70 3.95 4.44
CA GLY A 73 2.62 4.28 5.51
C GLY A 73 2.02 4.03 6.87
N THR A 74 2.51 4.78 7.86
CA THR A 74 2.11 4.63 9.26
C THR A 74 1.79 5.99 9.84
N LEU A 75 0.64 6.09 10.52
CA LEU A 75 0.24 7.25 11.30
C LEU A 75 0.44 6.94 12.79
N TRP A 76 1.40 7.62 13.40
CA TRP A 76 1.77 7.50 14.79
C TRP A 76 1.17 8.65 15.61
N ASP A 77 0.53 8.27 16.71
CA ASP A 77 0.03 9.19 17.71
C ASP A 77 1.06 9.39 18.84
N LYS A 78 1.75 10.53 18.87
CA LYS A 78 2.85 10.78 19.83
C LYS A 78 2.35 11.35 21.16
N LYS A 79 1.08 11.77 21.24
CA LYS A 79 0.60 12.60 22.34
C LYS A 79 -0.09 11.79 23.42
N ALA A 80 0.10 12.18 24.67
CA ALA A 80 -0.61 11.67 25.84
C ALA A 80 -1.85 12.52 26.19
N ASP A 81 -2.61 12.97 25.19
CA ASP A 81 -3.82 13.78 25.40
C ASP A 81 -5.07 13.16 24.73
N SER A 82 -6.24 13.78 24.93
CA SER A 82 -7.53 13.27 24.44
C SER A 82 -7.79 13.49 22.95
N ARG A 83 -6.88 14.14 22.22
CA ARG A 83 -7.04 14.38 20.78
C ARG A 83 -6.78 13.07 20.01
N SER A 84 -7.23 13.00 18.76
CA SER A 84 -6.84 11.95 17.81
C SER A 84 -5.77 12.47 16.86
N ALA A 85 -4.85 11.62 16.44
CA ALA A 85 -3.90 11.96 15.40
C ALA A 85 -4.57 11.88 14.01
N TYR A 86 -4.35 12.88 13.17
CA TYR A 86 -4.88 12.94 11.82
C TYR A 86 -3.74 13.08 10.81
N LEU A 87 -3.91 12.41 9.68
CA LEU A 87 -3.11 12.60 8.46
C LEU A 87 -4.07 12.96 7.33
N SER A 88 -3.78 14.01 6.60
CA SER A 88 -4.44 14.35 5.34
C SER A 88 -3.43 14.28 4.20
N LEU A 89 -3.81 13.62 3.11
CA LEU A 89 -3.06 13.53 1.87
C LEU A 89 -3.83 14.29 0.80
N ASP A 90 -3.30 15.44 0.40
CA ASP A 90 -3.85 16.27 -0.68
C ASP A 90 -3.12 15.92 -1.99
N THR A 91 -3.90 15.51 -2.99
CA THR A 91 -3.43 15.10 -4.32
C THR A 91 -3.36 16.25 -5.32
N HIS A 92 -3.53 17.50 -4.88
CA HIS A 92 -3.40 18.74 -5.67
C HIS A 92 -4.18 18.66 -6.99
N GLY A 93 -5.51 18.76 -6.90
CA GLY A 93 -6.43 18.77 -8.05
C GLY A 93 -7.41 17.61 -8.09
N TYR A 94 -7.20 16.56 -7.27
CA TYR A 94 -8.05 15.36 -7.26
C TYR A 94 -8.71 15.07 -5.90
N GLY A 95 -8.38 15.86 -4.88
CA GLY A 95 -9.03 15.80 -3.56
C GLY A 95 -8.09 15.48 -2.40
N VAL A 96 -8.69 15.37 -1.23
CA VAL A 96 -8.00 15.14 0.05
C VAL A 96 -8.48 13.84 0.67
N ILE A 97 -7.53 12.97 1.03
CA ILE A 97 -7.79 11.70 1.69
C ILE A 97 -7.32 11.82 3.13
N SER A 98 -8.17 11.49 4.11
CA SER A 98 -7.84 11.66 5.52
C SER A 98 -7.88 10.36 6.30
N PHE A 99 -6.95 10.21 7.23
CA PHE A 99 -6.82 9.08 8.14
C PHE A 99 -6.81 9.59 9.58
N ARG A 100 -7.39 8.80 10.48
CA ARG A 100 -7.48 9.10 11.91
C ARG A 100 -6.94 7.93 12.72
N ASN A 101 -6.01 8.20 13.61
CA ASN A 101 -5.66 7.32 14.71
C ASN A 101 -6.30 7.83 16.00
N SER A 102 -7.25 7.05 16.53
CA SER A 102 -7.94 7.30 17.79
C SER A 102 -7.63 6.25 18.87
N LYS A 103 -6.59 5.42 18.67
CA LYS A 103 -6.21 4.36 19.62
C LYS A 103 -5.46 4.88 20.85
N GLY A 104 -5.09 6.15 20.87
CA GLY A 104 -4.41 6.80 21.99
C GLY A 104 -2.90 6.88 21.82
N SER A 105 -2.24 7.47 22.84
CA SER A 105 -0.80 7.75 22.85
C SER A 105 0.07 6.53 22.56
N GLY A 106 1.18 6.74 21.86
CA GLY A 106 2.19 5.72 21.60
C GLY A 106 1.75 4.65 20.60
N THR A 107 0.56 4.80 20.02
CA THR A 107 0.03 3.84 19.05
C THR A 107 0.30 4.27 17.62
N SER A 108 0.37 3.29 16.74
CA SER A 108 0.50 3.49 15.31
C SER A 108 -0.55 2.70 14.56
N ILE A 109 -1.14 3.29 13.52
CA ILE A 109 -1.98 2.57 12.55
C ILE A 109 -1.33 2.58 11.17
N PRO A 110 -1.37 1.47 10.43
CA PRO A 110 -1.05 1.49 9.02
C PRO A 110 -2.16 2.21 8.25
N TYR A 111 -1.79 2.82 7.13
CA TYR A 111 -2.75 3.34 6.16
C TYR A 111 -2.30 2.99 4.74
N SER A 112 -3.26 2.89 3.83
CA SER A 112 -3.03 2.69 2.41
C SER A 112 -4.21 3.27 1.64
N THR A 113 -3.93 3.95 0.52
CA THR A 113 -4.98 4.50 -0.34
C THR A 113 -4.51 4.57 -1.79
N PRO A 114 -5.37 4.24 -2.76
CA PRO A 114 -5.06 4.53 -4.17
C PRO A 114 -4.90 6.03 -4.38
N LEU A 115 -3.98 6.39 -5.28
CA LEU A 115 -3.84 7.75 -5.79
C LEU A 115 -4.26 7.75 -7.26
N PRO A 116 -4.87 8.85 -7.74
CA PRO A 116 -5.05 9.08 -9.18
C PRO A 116 -3.70 8.92 -9.90
N SER A 117 -3.71 8.22 -11.04
CA SER A 117 -2.50 7.94 -11.85
C SER A 117 -1.76 9.23 -12.25
N GLU A 118 -2.49 10.32 -12.44
CA GLU A 118 -2.00 11.63 -12.82
C GLU A 118 -1.41 12.44 -11.66
N THR A 119 -1.54 11.97 -10.41
CA THR A 119 -0.99 12.66 -9.24
C THR A 119 0.52 12.82 -9.39
N ARG A 120 1.00 14.06 -9.49
CA ARG A 120 2.44 14.41 -9.55
C ARG A 120 2.95 15.05 -8.26
N LYS A 121 2.04 15.52 -7.43
CA LYS A 121 2.32 16.23 -6.19
C LYS A 121 1.39 15.71 -5.11
N LEU A 122 1.95 15.36 -3.98
CA LEU A 122 1.24 14.85 -2.81
C LEU A 122 1.65 15.69 -1.60
N THR A 123 0.72 16.40 -0.99
CA THR A 123 0.97 17.14 0.25
C THR A 123 0.41 16.37 1.42
N ALA A 124 1.29 15.89 2.30
CA ALA A 124 0.89 15.28 3.55
C ALA A 124 0.84 16.34 4.65
N MET A 125 -0.24 16.36 5.44
CA MET A 125 -0.37 17.21 6.61
C MET A 125 -0.77 16.35 7.81
N VAL A 126 -0.10 16.53 8.93
CA VAL A 126 -0.46 15.90 10.20
C VAL A 126 -0.88 16.93 11.22
N ARG A 127 -1.85 16.56 12.06
CA ARG A 127 -2.30 17.38 13.20
C ARG A 127 -2.99 16.51 14.25
N ALA A 128 -2.99 16.96 15.49
CA ALA A 128 -3.79 16.35 16.56
C ALA A 128 -5.06 17.16 16.79
N CYS A 129 -6.25 16.55 16.76
CA CYS A 129 -7.52 17.24 17.01
C CYS A 129 -8.48 16.45 17.89
N ASN A 130 -9.28 17.13 18.70
CA ASN A 130 -10.50 16.59 19.31
C ASN A 130 -11.72 17.32 18.73
N THR A 131 -12.90 17.14 19.33
CA THR A 131 -14.16 17.77 18.92
C THR A 131 -14.10 19.30 18.92
N TRP A 132 -13.22 19.90 19.73
CA TRP A 132 -13.25 21.33 20.04
C TRP A 132 -12.02 22.09 19.52
N THR A 133 -10.87 21.41 19.40
CA THR A 133 -9.58 22.05 19.17
C THR A 133 -8.64 21.17 18.36
N CYS A 134 -7.81 21.82 17.54
CA CYS A 134 -6.66 21.21 16.90
C CYS A 134 -5.38 21.84 17.45
N GLY A 135 -4.36 21.01 17.68
CA GLY A 135 -3.01 21.48 17.96
C GLY A 135 -2.23 21.77 16.67
N ASP A 136 -0.93 22.02 16.84
CA ASP A 136 -0.02 22.32 15.74
C ASP A 136 -0.07 21.28 14.63
N SER A 137 -0.04 21.81 13.41
CA SER A 137 0.07 21.01 12.20
C SER A 137 1.49 21.09 11.64
N ALA A 138 1.88 20.03 10.95
CA ALA A 138 3.05 20.01 10.11
C ALA A 138 2.66 19.49 8.73
N SER A 139 3.23 20.05 7.68
CA SER A 139 2.98 19.60 6.31
C SER A 139 4.27 19.41 5.54
N ARG A 140 4.23 18.49 4.57
CA ARG A 140 5.32 18.25 3.64
C ARG A 140 4.78 17.83 2.29
N THR A 141 5.32 18.44 1.24
CA THR A 141 4.98 18.11 -0.15
C THR A 141 6.02 17.15 -0.73
N TYR A 142 5.54 16.16 -1.47
CA TYR A 142 6.31 15.16 -2.19
C TYR A 142 5.96 15.18 -3.67
N TYR A 143 6.98 15.07 -4.52
CA TYR A 143 6.78 14.85 -5.96
C TYR A 143 6.72 13.34 -6.25
N VAL A 144 5.66 12.93 -6.92
CA VAL A 144 5.21 11.53 -7.09
C VAL A 144 4.82 11.25 -8.53
#